data_AF-A0AAV1RYL4-F1
#
_entry.id   AF-A0AAV1RYL4-F1
#
_cell.length_a   1.000
_cell.length_b   1.000
_cell.length_c   1.000
_cell.angle_alpha   90.00
_cell.angle_beta   90.00
_cell.angle_gamma   90.00
#
_symmetry.space_group_name_H-M   'P 1'
#
loop_
_entity.id
_entity.type
_entity.pdbx_description
1 polymer ?
#
loop_
_entity_poly.entity_id
_entity_poly.type
_entity_poly.pdbx_seq_one_letter_code
_entity_poly.pdbx_strand_id
1 'polypeptide(L)'
;MGTIKAAIGDAVITFMWVFVSSMFGLFTNLIVTALGLQTLVWAPVAIITTLIFSFVFLFTLLGEVLGGASFNPTGTASFYAAGVGGDSLFSMALRFPAQAAGAVGGALAVTEVMPAQFKHMLGGPTLQVDLQTGGLAEGVLTFLMTFAVLVIILKGPRSALVQTWLLAIATVTLVTAGSTYTGPSMNPANVTTAIRWKQGRAEARHVGRGVKY
;
A
#
# COMPACT_ATOMS: atom_id res chain seq x y z
N MET A 1 13.41 19.30 11.23
CA MET A 1 14.04 19.39 9.89
C MET A 1 13.44 20.59 9.15
N GLY A 2 14.19 21.30 8.30
CA GLY A 2 13.59 22.33 7.44
C GLY A 2 12.63 21.72 6.42
N THR A 3 11.53 22.42 6.12
CA THR A 3 10.43 21.94 5.27
C THR A 3 10.88 21.38 3.92
N ILE A 4 11.87 22.01 3.27
CA ILE A 4 12.42 21.56 1.98
C ILE A 4 13.08 20.19 2.12
N LYS A 5 13.87 19.98 3.18
CA LYS A 5 14.52 18.69 3.42
C LYS A 5 13.49 17.58 3.69
N ALA A 6 12.41 17.90 4.42
CA ALA A 6 11.30 16.96 4.63
C ALA A 6 10.61 16.61 3.31
N ALA A 7 10.35 17.59 2.44
CA ALA A 7 9.76 17.34 1.12
C ALA A 7 10.67 16.46 0.22
N ILE A 8 11.99 16.66 0.25
CA ILE A 8 12.93 15.79 -0.47
C ILE A 8 12.90 14.36 0.09
N GLY A 9 12.91 14.21 1.41
CA GLY A 9 12.78 12.91 2.07
C GLY A 9 11.50 12.20 1.68
N ASP A 10 10.38 12.93 1.70
CA ASP A 10 9.05 12.48 1.27
C ASP A 10 9.05 11.99 -0.18
N ALA A 11 9.66 12.72 -1.11
CA ALA A 11 9.76 12.29 -2.51
C ALA A 11 10.53 10.97 -2.65
N VAL A 12 11.70 10.87 -2.00
CA VAL A 12 12.55 9.67 -2.07
C VAL A 12 11.84 8.46 -1.46
N ILE A 13 11.27 8.62 -0.26
CA ILE A 13 10.64 7.50 0.44
C ILE A 13 9.35 7.06 -0.26
N THR A 14 8.58 8.00 -0.83
CA THR A 14 7.38 7.66 -1.62
C THR A 14 7.75 6.95 -2.91
N PHE A 15 8.80 7.40 -3.61
CA PHE A 15 9.35 6.70 -4.78
C PHE A 15 9.68 5.25 -4.46
N MET A 16 10.48 5.02 -3.41
CA MET A 16 10.89 3.67 -3.02
C MET A 16 9.69 2.83 -2.59
N TRP A 17 8.74 3.42 -1.87
CA TRP A 17 7.54 2.74 -1.41
C TRP A 17 6.70 2.28 -2.58
N VAL A 18 6.35 3.18 -3.50
CA VAL A 18 5.52 2.86 -4.66
C VAL A 18 6.20 1.83 -5.55
N PHE A 19 7.50 1.98 -5.80
CA PHE A 19 8.28 1.00 -6.56
C PHE A 19 8.16 -0.42 -5.97
N VAL A 20 8.39 -0.58 -4.66
CA VAL A 20 8.41 -1.90 -4.04
C VAL A 20 7.03 -2.48 -3.78
N SER A 21 6.08 -1.65 -3.35
CA SER A 21 4.72 -2.10 -3.01
C SER A 21 3.92 -2.53 -4.23
N SER A 22 4.20 -1.97 -5.42
CA SER A 22 3.66 -2.47 -6.69
C SER A 22 4.05 -3.91 -7.01
N MET A 23 5.12 -4.44 -6.38
CA MET A 23 5.59 -5.81 -6.59
C MET A 23 5.07 -6.81 -5.53
N PHE A 24 4.34 -6.36 -4.51
CA PHE A 24 3.91 -7.26 -3.43
C PHE A 24 3.03 -8.42 -3.90
N GLY A 25 2.17 -8.20 -4.89
CA GLY A 25 1.38 -9.28 -5.50
C GLY A 25 2.25 -10.34 -6.17
N LEU A 26 3.30 -9.91 -6.90
CA LEU A 26 4.28 -10.79 -7.51
C LEU A 26 5.07 -11.57 -6.45
N PHE A 27 5.63 -10.87 -5.45
CA PHE A 27 6.37 -11.53 -4.38
C PHE A 27 5.52 -12.54 -3.62
N THR A 28 4.25 -12.22 -3.34
CA THR A 28 3.32 -13.15 -2.72
C THR A 28 3.16 -14.42 -3.56
N ASN A 29 2.93 -14.27 -4.88
CA ASN A 29 2.78 -15.40 -5.78
C ASN A 29 4.07 -16.26 -5.87
N LEU A 30 5.23 -15.63 -5.97
CA LEU A 30 6.53 -16.31 -6.02
C LEU A 30 6.81 -17.08 -4.73
N ILE A 31 6.56 -16.49 -3.56
CA ILE A 31 6.78 -17.13 -2.26
C ILE A 31 5.81 -18.31 -2.08
N VAL A 32 4.51 -18.13 -2.37
CA VAL A 32 3.51 -19.21 -2.31
C VAL A 32 3.94 -20.38 -3.21
N THR A 33 4.43 -20.08 -4.41
CA THR A 33 4.83 -21.09 -5.38
C THR A 33 6.10 -21.83 -4.95
N ALA A 34 7.13 -21.10 -4.50
CA ALA A 34 8.39 -21.66 -4.05
C ALA A 34 8.23 -22.56 -2.82
N LEU A 35 7.27 -22.26 -1.94
CA LEU A 35 6.98 -23.04 -0.74
C LEU A 35 5.96 -24.17 -0.95
N GLY A 36 5.40 -24.31 -2.17
CA GLY A 36 4.40 -25.34 -2.44
C GLY A 36 3.06 -25.15 -1.72
N LEU A 37 2.69 -23.89 -1.40
CA LEU A 37 1.52 -23.57 -0.58
C LEU A 37 0.28 -23.20 -1.41
N GLN A 38 0.26 -23.49 -2.71
CA GLN A 38 -0.80 -23.07 -3.63
C GLN A 38 -2.19 -23.61 -3.26
N THR A 39 -2.25 -24.76 -2.57
CA THR A 39 -3.50 -25.41 -2.15
C THR A 39 -4.10 -24.78 -0.88
N LEU A 40 -3.32 -23.98 -0.14
CA LEU A 40 -3.74 -23.37 1.11
C LEU A 40 -4.32 -21.98 0.87
N VAL A 41 -5.64 -21.85 1.04
CA VAL A 41 -6.37 -20.59 0.79
C VAL A 41 -5.87 -19.43 1.67
N TRP A 42 -5.37 -19.71 2.86
CA TRP A 42 -4.88 -18.70 3.81
C TRP A 42 -3.43 -18.28 3.56
N ALA A 43 -2.63 -19.07 2.83
CA ALA A 43 -1.19 -18.83 2.69
C ALA A 43 -0.88 -17.50 1.96
N PRO A 44 -1.55 -17.15 0.84
CA PRO A 44 -1.33 -15.86 0.19
C PRO A 44 -1.63 -14.67 1.12
N VAL A 45 -2.68 -14.76 1.95
CA VAL A 45 -3.09 -13.72 2.89
C VAL A 45 -2.08 -13.55 4.02
N ALA A 46 -1.56 -14.64 4.58
CA ALA A 46 -0.53 -14.59 5.61
C ALA A 46 0.78 -13.98 5.07
N ILE A 47 1.19 -14.38 3.86
CA ILE A 47 2.41 -13.91 3.21
C ILE A 47 2.31 -12.41 2.89
N ILE A 48 1.23 -11.97 2.25
CA ILE A 48 1.06 -10.53 1.92
C ILE A 48 0.99 -9.67 3.18
N THR A 49 0.34 -10.14 4.25
CA THR A 49 0.29 -9.43 5.54
C THR A 49 1.68 -9.27 6.12
N THR A 50 2.49 -10.34 6.07
CA THR A 50 3.87 -10.33 6.56
C THR A 50 4.77 -9.42 5.72
N LEU A 51 4.60 -9.39 4.40
CA LEU A 51 5.30 -8.47 3.50
C LEU A 51 4.94 -7.02 3.84
N ILE A 52 3.64 -6.69 3.89
CA ILE A 52 3.18 -5.33 4.23
C ILE A 52 3.71 -4.91 5.61
N PHE A 53 3.61 -5.78 6.62
CA PHE A 53 4.18 -5.52 7.93
C PHE A 53 5.67 -5.17 7.86
N SER A 54 6.46 -6.03 7.21
CA SER A 54 7.92 -5.88 7.16
C SER A 54 8.33 -4.59 6.44
N PHE A 55 7.66 -4.27 5.33
CA PHE A 55 7.95 -3.07 4.56
C PHE A 55 7.42 -1.80 5.23
N VAL A 56 6.23 -1.80 5.82
CA VAL A 56 5.74 -0.63 6.58
C VAL A 56 6.66 -0.36 7.78
N PHE A 57 7.11 -1.41 8.47
CA PHE A 57 8.06 -1.26 9.59
C PHE A 57 9.37 -0.64 9.11
N LEU A 58 9.98 -1.21 8.05
CA LEU A 58 11.21 -0.69 7.46
C LEU A 58 11.06 0.76 7.00
N PHE A 59 10.00 1.09 6.27
CA PHE A 59 9.79 2.44 5.74
C PHE A 59 9.47 3.45 6.84
N THR A 60 8.83 3.04 7.93
CA THR A 60 8.64 3.91 9.10
C THR A 60 10.00 4.26 9.73
N LEU A 61 10.88 3.26 9.93
CA LEU A 61 12.25 3.49 10.43
C LEU A 61 13.06 4.39 9.49
N LEU A 62 12.99 4.16 8.18
CA LEU A 62 13.66 5.00 7.19
C LEU A 62 13.12 6.44 7.23
N GLY A 63 11.81 6.61 7.40
CA GLY A 63 11.18 7.93 7.56
C GLY A 63 11.71 8.69 8.77
N GLU A 64 11.87 8.01 9.91
CA GLU A 64 12.47 8.57 11.12
C GLU A 64 13.94 9.00 10.90
N VAL A 65 14.75 8.14 10.29
CA VAL A 65 16.15 8.43 9.93
C VAL A 65 16.23 9.62 8.96
N LEU A 66 15.28 9.74 8.04
CA LEU A 66 15.14 10.86 7.11
C LEU A 66 14.42 12.07 7.74
N GLY A 67 14.43 12.19 9.07
CA GLY A 67 13.97 13.38 9.78
C GLY A 67 12.45 13.55 9.79
N GLY A 68 11.71 12.45 9.80
CA GLY A 68 10.24 12.41 9.82
C GLY A 68 9.62 12.43 8.43
N ALA A 69 10.30 11.88 7.42
CA ALA A 69 9.75 11.71 6.08
C ALA A 69 8.55 10.74 6.08
N SER A 70 7.60 10.95 5.17
CA SER A 70 6.39 10.16 5.03
C SER A 70 6.13 9.81 3.57
N PHE A 71 5.62 8.60 3.35
CA PHE A 71 5.24 8.07 2.03
C PHE A 71 3.72 8.07 1.79
N ASN A 72 2.95 8.67 2.71
CA ASN A 72 1.49 8.66 2.66
C ASN A 72 0.91 10.03 3.04
N PRO A 73 0.35 10.81 2.07
CA PRO A 73 -0.21 12.13 2.32
C PRO A 73 -1.41 12.07 3.29
N THR A 74 -2.20 10.99 3.25
CA THR A 74 -3.33 10.78 4.18
C THR A 74 -2.81 10.68 5.61
N GLY A 75 -1.68 10.02 5.82
CA GLY A 75 -1.03 9.95 7.13
C GLY A 75 -0.68 11.35 7.63
N THR A 76 0.09 12.11 6.86
CA THR A 76 0.49 13.48 7.22
C THR A 76 -0.72 14.38 7.49
N ALA A 77 -1.74 14.36 6.63
CA ALA A 77 -2.95 15.17 6.78
C ALA A 77 -3.75 14.79 8.04
N SER A 78 -3.88 13.50 8.33
CA SER A 78 -4.66 13.01 9.48
C SER A 78 -3.98 13.29 10.82
N PHE A 79 -2.65 13.16 10.91
CA PHE A 79 -1.91 13.55 12.12
C PHE A 79 -1.99 15.06 12.36
N TYR A 80 -1.83 15.86 11.30
CA TYR A 80 -2.03 17.31 11.39
C TYR A 80 -3.44 17.67 11.88
N ALA A 81 -4.48 17.06 11.31
CA ALA A 81 -5.87 17.28 11.71
C ALA A 81 -6.17 16.84 13.15
N ALA A 82 -5.49 15.80 13.63
CA ALA A 82 -5.57 15.35 15.02
C ALA A 82 -4.82 16.28 16.00
N GLY A 83 -4.12 17.30 15.51
CA GLY A 83 -3.29 18.20 16.33
C GLY A 83 -2.01 17.52 16.84
N VAL A 84 -1.52 16.50 16.12
CA VAL A 84 -0.34 15.72 16.49
C VAL A 84 0.75 15.88 15.44
N GLY A 85 2.00 16.06 15.91
CA GLY A 85 3.16 16.22 15.04
C GLY A 85 3.57 17.69 14.85
N GLY A 86 4.61 17.89 14.04
CA GLY A 86 5.23 19.21 13.81
C GLY A 86 4.91 19.84 12.45
N ASP A 87 3.99 19.25 11.68
CA ASP A 87 3.61 19.76 10.36
C ASP A 87 2.69 20.98 10.45
N SER A 88 2.75 21.84 9.44
CA SER A 88 1.90 23.01 9.24
C SER A 88 1.27 22.98 7.85
N LEU A 89 0.29 23.83 7.59
CA LEU A 89 -0.26 23.99 6.23
C LEU A 89 0.84 24.31 5.21
N PHE A 90 1.80 25.15 5.59
CA PHE A 90 2.95 25.49 4.75
C PHE A 90 3.86 24.28 4.49
N SER A 91 4.11 23.44 5.50
CA SER A 91 4.93 22.24 5.29
C SER A 91 4.24 21.23 4.39
N MET A 92 2.95 20.98 4.62
CA MET A 92 2.16 20.07 3.81
C MET A 92 2.05 20.52 2.34
N ALA A 93 1.96 21.84 2.08
CA ALA A 93 1.93 22.38 0.73
C ALA A 93 3.19 22.03 -0.10
N LEU A 94 4.34 21.84 0.55
CA LEU A 94 5.57 21.40 -0.12
C LEU A 94 5.71 19.88 -0.14
N ARG A 95 5.25 19.21 0.92
CA ARG A 95 5.38 17.76 1.10
C ARG A 95 4.46 16.96 0.18
N PHE A 96 3.19 17.34 0.04
CA PHE A 96 2.24 16.59 -0.78
C PHE A 96 2.61 16.52 -2.26
N PRO A 97 3.02 17.63 -2.92
CA PRO A 97 3.50 17.56 -4.30
C PRO A 97 4.76 16.69 -4.42
N ALA A 98 5.65 16.73 -3.42
CA ALA A 98 6.85 15.92 -3.41
C ALA A 98 6.55 14.41 -3.30
N GLN A 99 5.61 14.02 -2.44
CA GLN A 99 5.13 12.64 -2.36
C GLN A 99 4.47 12.21 -3.68
N ALA A 100 3.64 13.05 -4.28
CA ALA A 100 3.03 12.77 -5.59
C ALA A 100 4.08 12.58 -6.69
N ALA A 101 5.11 13.44 -6.75
CA ALA A 101 6.21 13.31 -7.70
C ALA A 101 7.01 12.02 -7.46
N GLY A 102 7.33 11.71 -6.20
CA GLY A 102 7.98 10.47 -5.81
C GLY A 102 7.19 9.25 -6.27
N ALA A 103 5.88 9.24 -6.02
CA ALA A 103 5.00 8.16 -6.44
C ALA A 103 4.98 7.94 -7.96
N VAL A 104 4.85 9.01 -8.75
CA VAL A 104 4.91 8.92 -10.22
C VAL A 104 6.25 8.35 -10.65
N GLY A 105 7.35 8.81 -10.06
CA GLY A 105 8.68 8.27 -10.35
C GLY A 105 8.78 6.77 -10.03
N GLY A 106 8.27 6.33 -8.87
CA GLY A 106 8.32 4.93 -8.45
C GLY A 106 7.49 4.03 -9.37
N ALA A 107 6.31 4.52 -9.78
CA ALA A 107 5.43 3.87 -10.75
C ALA A 107 6.11 3.71 -12.12
N LEU A 108 6.71 4.78 -12.65
CA LEU A 108 7.42 4.72 -13.93
C LEU A 108 8.63 3.78 -13.86
N ALA A 109 9.41 3.86 -12.79
CA ALA A 109 10.57 3.00 -12.58
C ALA A 109 10.19 1.52 -12.56
N VAL A 110 9.12 1.13 -11.84
CA VAL A 110 8.70 -0.27 -11.81
C VAL A 110 8.17 -0.74 -13.16
N THR A 111 7.46 0.11 -13.92
CA THR A 111 6.97 -0.26 -15.27
C THR A 111 8.09 -0.49 -16.28
N GLU A 112 9.22 0.20 -16.11
CA GLU A 112 10.39 0.07 -16.97
C GLU A 112 11.15 -1.23 -16.68
N VAL A 113 11.41 -1.53 -15.41
CA VAL A 113 12.26 -2.67 -15.01
C VAL A 113 11.51 -4.00 -14.90
N MET A 114 10.19 -4.00 -14.86
CA MET A 114 9.39 -5.22 -14.70
C MET A 114 9.56 -6.15 -15.91
N PRO A 115 9.92 -7.44 -15.71
CA PRO A 115 10.00 -8.40 -16.81
C PRO A 115 8.68 -8.53 -17.56
N ALA A 116 8.75 -8.70 -18.88
CA ALA A 116 7.56 -8.73 -19.76
C ALA A 116 6.51 -9.76 -19.30
N GLN A 117 6.95 -10.93 -18.81
CA GLN A 117 6.06 -11.96 -18.30
C GLN A 117 5.26 -11.54 -17.05
N PHE A 118 5.76 -10.58 -16.26
CA PHE A 118 5.11 -10.11 -15.03
C PHE A 118 4.50 -8.72 -15.16
N LYS A 119 4.69 -8.01 -16.28
CA LYS A 119 4.10 -6.66 -16.50
C LYS A 119 2.58 -6.64 -16.32
N HIS A 120 1.88 -7.73 -16.66
CA HIS A 120 0.43 -7.84 -16.48
C HIS A 120 -0.01 -7.89 -15.01
N MET A 121 0.91 -8.16 -14.08
CA MET A 121 0.67 -8.16 -12.64
C MET A 121 0.81 -6.75 -12.03
N LEU A 122 1.42 -5.81 -12.75
CA LEU A 122 1.38 -4.40 -12.39
C LEU A 122 -0.04 -3.87 -12.59
N GLY A 123 -0.60 -3.26 -11.55
CA GLY A 123 -1.95 -2.71 -11.58
C GLY A 123 -2.11 -1.60 -10.56
N GLY A 124 -2.83 -0.55 -10.95
CA GLY A 124 -3.30 0.50 -10.05
C GLY A 124 -4.78 0.35 -9.74
N PRO A 125 -5.34 1.24 -8.89
CA PRO A 125 -6.77 1.33 -8.66
C PRO A 125 -7.55 1.28 -9.97
N THR A 126 -8.52 0.38 -10.04
CA THR A 126 -9.40 0.22 -11.19
C THR A 126 -10.82 0.38 -10.72
N LEU A 127 -11.50 1.38 -11.26
CA LEU A 127 -12.91 1.60 -11.01
C LEU A 127 -13.72 0.45 -11.63
N GLN A 128 -14.27 -0.45 -10.80
CA GLN A 128 -15.08 -1.60 -11.20
C GLN A 128 -16.59 -1.29 -11.16
N VAL A 129 -16.96 -0.15 -10.59
CA VAL A 129 -18.33 0.36 -10.42
C VAL A 129 -18.46 1.74 -11.08
N ASP A 130 -19.62 2.38 -11.01
CA ASP A 130 -19.72 3.76 -11.49
C ASP A 130 -18.92 4.73 -10.61
N LEU A 131 -18.65 5.94 -11.12
CA LEU A 131 -17.81 6.93 -10.45
C LEU A 131 -18.35 7.36 -9.08
N GLN A 132 -19.68 7.45 -8.92
CA GLN A 132 -20.28 7.89 -7.66
C GLN A 132 -20.11 6.82 -6.59
N THR A 133 -20.45 5.57 -6.93
CA THR A 133 -20.28 4.43 -6.03
C THR A 133 -18.82 4.19 -5.69
N GLY A 134 -17.92 4.30 -6.68
CA GLY A 134 -16.48 4.14 -6.46
C GLY A 134 -15.89 5.26 -5.59
N GLY A 135 -16.29 6.51 -5.83
CA GLY A 135 -15.90 7.65 -5.01
C GLY A 135 -16.37 7.50 -3.56
N LEU A 136 -17.62 7.07 -3.35
CA LEU A 136 -18.15 6.79 -2.01
C LEU A 136 -17.39 5.65 -1.33
N ALA A 137 -17.12 4.56 -2.05
CA ALA A 137 -16.38 3.42 -1.53
C ALA A 137 -14.96 3.81 -1.10
N GLU A 138 -14.21 4.53 -1.93
CA GLU A 138 -12.89 5.06 -1.57
C GLU A 138 -12.95 6.02 -0.39
N GLY A 139 -13.97 6.88 -0.33
CA GLY A 139 -14.20 7.76 0.82
C GLY A 139 -14.36 6.99 2.13
N VAL A 140 -15.21 5.95 2.13
CA VAL A 140 -15.43 5.08 3.30
C VAL A 140 -14.17 4.29 3.65
N LEU A 141 -13.49 3.70 2.68
CA LEU A 141 -12.28 2.91 2.91
C LEU A 141 -11.14 3.77 3.46
N THR A 142 -10.95 4.97 2.89
CA THR A 142 -9.95 5.93 3.36
C THR A 142 -10.29 6.43 4.75
N PHE A 143 -11.57 6.71 5.06
CA PHE A 143 -12.01 7.05 6.41
C PHE A 143 -11.69 5.95 7.41
N LEU A 144 -12.10 4.70 7.12
CA LEU A 144 -11.87 3.56 8.01
C LEU A 144 -10.39 3.30 8.24
N MET A 145 -9.58 3.36 7.18
CA MET A 145 -8.13 3.17 7.30
C MET A 145 -7.49 4.28 8.13
N THR A 146 -7.86 5.54 7.87
CA THR A 146 -7.34 6.70 8.61
C THR A 146 -7.73 6.64 10.08
N PHE A 147 -9.00 6.30 10.36
CA PHE A 147 -9.48 6.12 11.72
C PHE A 147 -8.72 4.99 12.44
N ALA A 148 -8.52 3.85 11.78
CA ALA A 148 -7.74 2.74 12.32
C ALA A 148 -6.30 3.16 12.61
N VAL A 149 -5.63 3.87 11.68
CA VAL A 149 -4.27 4.40 11.89
C VAL A 149 -4.21 5.28 13.12
N LEU A 150 -5.11 6.26 13.25
CA LEU A 150 -5.14 7.16 14.41
C LEU A 150 -5.38 6.40 15.72
N VAL A 151 -6.33 5.46 15.75
CA VAL A 151 -6.60 4.65 16.94
C VAL A 151 -5.39 3.80 17.31
N ILE A 152 -4.77 3.12 16.35
CA ILE A 152 -3.63 2.22 16.58
C ILE A 152 -2.40 3.00 17.04
N ILE A 153 -2.09 4.13 16.42
CA ILE A 153 -0.89 4.92 16.74
C ILE A 153 -1.07 5.72 18.02
N LEU A 154 -2.22 6.38 18.20
CA LEU A 154 -2.42 7.30 19.33
C LEU A 154 -2.97 6.62 20.59
N LYS A 155 -3.73 5.53 20.44
CA LYS A 155 -4.39 4.82 21.56
C LYS A 155 -4.07 3.33 21.63
N GLY A 156 -3.31 2.81 20.68
CA GLY A 156 -3.00 1.39 20.61
C GLY A 156 -1.85 0.96 21.53
N PRO A 157 -1.30 -0.25 21.30
CA PRO A 157 -0.24 -0.82 22.11
C PRO A 157 1.04 0.04 22.10
N ARG A 158 1.81 0.00 23.20
CA ARG A 158 3.09 0.73 23.30
C ARG A 158 4.20 0.21 22.38
N SER A 159 4.07 -1.02 21.89
CA SER A 159 5.07 -1.65 21.03
C SER A 159 4.87 -1.25 19.58
N ALA A 160 5.87 -0.59 18.99
CA ALA A 160 5.87 -0.22 17.57
C ALA A 160 5.67 -1.43 16.66
N LEU A 161 6.24 -2.58 17.00
CA LEU A 161 6.03 -3.84 16.25
C LEU A 161 4.56 -4.24 16.24
N VAL A 162 3.88 -4.17 17.39
CA VAL A 162 2.47 -4.54 17.48
C VAL A 162 1.60 -3.52 16.74
N GLN A 163 1.91 -2.23 16.84
CA GLN A 163 1.23 -1.19 16.07
C GLN A 163 1.35 -1.46 14.56
N THR A 164 2.56 -1.69 14.05
CA THR A 164 2.76 -1.98 12.62
C THR A 164 2.07 -3.27 12.19
N TRP A 165 2.03 -4.29 13.06
CA TRP A 165 1.29 -5.53 12.78
C TRP A 165 -0.22 -5.27 12.64
N LEU A 166 -0.81 -4.49 13.56
CA LEU A 166 -2.21 -4.09 13.49
C LEU A 166 -2.50 -3.25 12.25
N LEU A 167 -1.59 -2.34 11.87
CA LEU A 167 -1.70 -1.56 10.63
C LEU A 167 -1.68 -2.45 9.38
N ALA A 168 -0.83 -3.48 9.35
CA ALA A 168 -0.77 -4.42 8.24
C ALA A 168 -2.07 -5.25 8.13
N ILE A 169 -2.60 -5.73 9.26
CA ILE A 169 -3.90 -6.43 9.28
C ILE A 169 -5.03 -5.53 8.79
N ALA A 170 -5.10 -4.29 9.30
CA ALA A 170 -6.11 -3.31 8.88
C ALA A 170 -6.01 -3.04 7.38
N THR A 171 -4.80 -2.85 6.87
CA THR A 171 -4.52 -2.64 5.45
C THR A 171 -5.02 -3.82 4.61
N VAL A 172 -4.62 -5.05 4.92
CA VAL A 172 -5.02 -6.24 4.15
C VAL A 172 -6.54 -6.45 4.22
N THR A 173 -7.15 -6.23 5.38
CA THR A 173 -8.60 -6.35 5.55
C THR A 173 -9.37 -5.38 4.66
N LEU A 174 -9.00 -4.09 4.71
CA LEU A 174 -9.65 -3.06 3.91
C LEU A 174 -9.32 -3.19 2.42
N VAL A 175 -8.10 -3.61 2.07
CA VAL A 175 -7.74 -3.89 0.67
C VAL A 175 -8.59 -5.01 0.10
N THR A 176 -8.76 -6.08 0.87
CA THR A 176 -9.56 -7.24 0.46
C THR A 176 -11.03 -6.84 0.31
N ALA A 177 -11.58 -6.10 1.27
CA ALA A 177 -12.96 -5.63 1.25
C ALA A 177 -13.26 -4.65 0.10
N GLY A 178 -12.35 -3.72 -0.19
CA GLY A 178 -12.50 -2.72 -1.24
C GLY A 178 -12.21 -3.21 -2.65
N SER A 179 -11.55 -4.36 -2.81
CA SER A 179 -11.05 -4.87 -4.09
C SER A 179 -12.13 -5.03 -5.18
N THR A 180 -13.39 -5.21 -4.79
CA THR A 180 -14.52 -5.36 -5.71
C THR A 180 -15.06 -4.03 -6.24
N TYR A 181 -14.70 -2.90 -5.63
CA TYR A 181 -15.21 -1.58 -5.99
C TYR A 181 -14.19 -0.78 -6.81
N THR A 182 -12.99 -0.58 -6.26
CA THR A 182 -12.02 0.37 -6.82
C THR A 182 -10.60 -0.15 -6.88
N GLY A 183 -10.31 -1.30 -6.26
CA GLY A 183 -8.91 -1.70 -6.05
C GLY A 183 -8.24 -0.67 -5.12
N PRO A 184 -8.54 -0.73 -3.82
CA PRO A 184 -8.54 0.43 -2.93
C PRO A 184 -7.20 1.14 -2.88
N SER A 185 -7.22 2.44 -3.19
CA SER A 185 -6.03 3.29 -3.20
C SER A 185 -5.63 3.66 -1.77
N MET A 186 -6.61 4.17 -0.99
CA MET A 186 -6.49 4.63 0.43
C MET A 186 -5.35 5.62 0.72
N ASN A 187 -4.63 6.05 -0.31
CA ASN A 187 -3.47 6.91 -0.27
C ASN A 187 -3.41 7.64 -1.63
N PRO A 188 -3.57 8.97 -1.68
CA PRO A 188 -3.54 9.72 -2.94
C PRO A 188 -2.22 9.60 -3.73
N ALA A 189 -1.10 9.31 -3.06
CA ALA A 189 0.18 9.04 -3.72
C ALA A 189 0.26 7.61 -4.27
N ASN A 190 -0.71 6.75 -3.96
CA ASN A 190 -0.73 5.38 -4.40
C ASN A 190 -1.41 5.25 -5.77
N VAL A 191 -0.65 5.58 -6.81
CA VAL A 191 -1.13 5.55 -8.21
C VAL A 191 -1.04 4.14 -8.83
N THR A 192 -0.28 3.22 -8.22
CA THR A 192 0.03 1.89 -8.80
C THR A 192 -0.07 0.71 -7.83
N THR A 193 -0.77 0.80 -6.69
CA THR A 193 -0.96 -0.38 -5.82
C THR A 193 -2.41 -0.68 -5.49
N ALA A 194 -3.18 -1.02 -6.53
CA ALA A 194 -4.28 -1.95 -6.31
C ALA A 194 -3.82 -3.35 -6.62
N ILE A 195 -3.66 -4.15 -5.58
CA ILE A 195 -3.37 -5.58 -5.70
C ILE A 195 -4.51 -6.21 -6.50
N ARG A 196 -4.24 -6.63 -7.75
CA ARG A 196 -5.23 -7.28 -8.61
C ARG A 196 -5.48 -8.71 -8.13
N TRP A 197 -6.45 -8.90 -7.24
CA TRP A 197 -6.94 -10.20 -6.75
C TRP A 197 -7.85 -10.97 -7.73
N LYS A 198 -7.68 -10.79 -9.05
CA LYS A 198 -8.53 -11.49 -10.05
C LYS A 198 -7.89 -12.70 -10.71
N GLN A 199 -6.57 -12.88 -10.68
CA GLN A 199 -5.91 -13.93 -11.48
C GLN A 199 -5.65 -15.26 -10.75
N GLY A 200 -5.38 -15.24 -9.44
CA GLY A 200 -5.15 -16.46 -8.66
C GLY A 200 -6.37 -17.40 -8.50
N ARG A 201 -7.60 -16.88 -8.61
CA ARG A 201 -8.82 -17.71 -8.56
C ARG A 201 -9.22 -18.30 -9.92
N ALA A 202 -8.82 -17.67 -11.03
CA ALA A 202 -9.12 -18.15 -12.36
C ALA A 202 -8.14 -19.25 -12.80
N GLU A 203 -6.84 -19.06 -12.54
CA GLU A 203 -5.82 -20.06 -12.88
C GLU A 203 -5.95 -21.33 -12.03
N ALA A 204 -6.31 -21.22 -10.74
CA ALA A 204 -6.59 -22.38 -9.90
C ALA A 204 -7.79 -23.23 -10.39
N ARG A 205 -8.73 -22.65 -11.15
CA ARG A 205 -9.84 -23.39 -11.79
C ARG A 205 -9.46 -24.02 -13.13
N HIS A 206 -8.47 -23.45 -13.84
CA HIS A 206 -8.01 -23.98 -15.12
C HIS A 206 -6.94 -25.07 -14.97
N VAL A 207 -6.08 -25.01 -13.95
CA VAL A 207 -5.08 -26.06 -13.67
C VAL A 207 -5.74 -27.36 -13.16
N GLY A 208 -6.93 -27.29 -12.55
CA GLY A 208 -7.68 -28.46 -12.08
C GLY A 208 -8.47 -29.24 -13.16
N ARG A 209 -8.44 -28.82 -14.43
CA ARG A 209 -9.23 -29.44 -15.52
C ARG A 209 -8.41 -29.92 -16.72
N GLY A 210 -7.10 -30.11 -16.56
CA GLY A 210 -6.22 -30.33 -17.71
C GLY A 210 -5.16 -31.41 -17.55
N VAL A 211 -5.48 -32.59 -17.03
CA VAL A 211 -4.78 -33.84 -17.39
C VAL A 211 -5.76 -35.01 -17.32
N LYS A 212 -6.27 -35.43 -18.47
CA LYS A 212 -6.67 -36.83 -18.70
C LYS A 212 -5.93 -37.27 -19.96
N TYR A 213 -4.98 -38.18 -19.77
CA TYR A 213 -4.57 -39.09 -20.85
C TYR A 213 -5.73 -40.04 -21.14
#